data_AF-A0A8T0IM68-F1
#
_entry.id   AF-A0A8T0IM68-F1
#
_cell.length_a   1.000
_cell.length_b   1.000
_cell.length_c   1.000
_cell.angle_alpha   90.00
_cell.angle_beta   90.00
_cell.angle_gamma   90.00
#
_symmetry.space_group_name_H-M   'P 1'
#
loop_
_entity.id
_entity.type
_entity.pdbx_description
1 polymer ?
#
loop_
_entity_poly.entity_id
_entity_poly.type
_entity_poly.pdbx_seq_one_letter_code
_entity_poly.pdbx_strand_id
1 'polypeptide(L)'
;MATSVACHGHVGRIQGALDGNVASSKLLCQPGRVSVKPSRCTRIVGIRAASQNANGSSKQSVGENFGGKLRLFIDTADAESWQRWLPSGAFYGVTTNPILLEKANVSCQVETLSDLADRAFNLGAEEVQIQTWGQTVEEMVSTGSKLAEIRSGSIVVKIPVTKTGLQAASQLTKSGIRVTMTGVYSVHQALLAVGVGAAYAAPYLGRMVALGKPGLKDIQKMQEIVTGVQSDMRLLVASIKDVKQITKLAASGVNSFAIPVPIIEKLFQDDDTEKAAADFEDAVSRTLKISAATYREFAMLSDLLAVKVHDDSIL
;
A
#
# COMPACT_ATOMS: atom_id res chain seq x y z
N MET A 1 58.92 -12.35 -21.80
CA MET A 1 59.76 -13.53 -21.53
C MET A 1 59.51 -13.95 -20.09
N ALA A 2 59.02 -15.18 -19.93
CA ALA A 2 58.69 -15.78 -18.64
C ALA A 2 59.96 -16.22 -17.89
N THR A 3 59.90 -16.22 -16.57
CA THR A 3 60.65 -17.17 -15.74
C THR A 3 59.91 -17.35 -14.42
N SER A 4 59.43 -18.58 -14.19
CA SER A 4 58.92 -19.08 -12.92
C SER A 4 60.08 -19.59 -12.08
N VAL A 5 59.99 -19.49 -10.75
CA VAL A 5 60.65 -20.42 -9.82
C VAL A 5 59.68 -20.74 -8.69
N ALA A 6 59.53 -22.04 -8.43
CA ALA A 6 58.80 -22.64 -7.32
C ALA A 6 59.78 -23.45 -6.45
N CYS A 7 59.55 -23.51 -5.14
CA CYS A 7 60.00 -24.53 -4.17
C CYS A 7 59.03 -24.46 -2.97
N HIS A 8 58.18 -25.47 -2.69
CA HIS A 8 58.38 -26.66 -1.83
C HIS A 8 58.88 -26.31 -0.41
N GLY A 9 58.38 -26.78 0.74
CA GLY A 9 57.40 -27.77 1.23
C GLY A 9 57.54 -27.75 2.78
N HIS A 10 56.57 -28.11 3.63
CA HIS A 10 56.31 -29.47 4.16
C HIS A 10 55.17 -29.36 5.21
N VAL A 11 54.06 -30.11 5.09
CA VAL A 11 53.72 -31.41 5.75
C VAL A 11 53.32 -31.32 7.23
N GLY A 12 52.10 -31.77 7.52
CA GLY A 12 51.60 -32.08 8.86
C GLY A 12 50.08 -32.34 8.93
N ARG A 13 49.64 -33.54 8.52
CA ARG A 13 48.27 -34.08 8.69
C ARG A 13 48.05 -34.58 10.13
N ILE A 14 46.77 -34.65 10.53
CA ILE A 14 46.01 -35.70 11.30
C ILE A 14 44.81 -34.95 11.94
N GLN A 15 43.53 -35.04 11.57
CA GLN A 15 42.55 -36.13 11.35
C GLN A 15 41.85 -36.64 12.64
N GLY A 16 40.50 -36.59 12.66
CA GLY A 16 39.57 -37.18 13.65
C GLY A 16 38.76 -36.12 14.44
N ALA A 17 37.47 -35.83 14.26
CA ALA A 17 36.21 -36.60 14.09
C ALA A 17 35.54 -37.03 15.43
N LEU A 18 34.32 -36.47 15.63
CA LEU A 18 33.11 -37.00 16.30
C LEU A 18 32.90 -36.90 17.83
N ASP A 19 31.84 -36.17 18.17
CA ASP A 19 30.68 -36.46 19.04
C ASP A 19 30.82 -36.94 20.51
N GLY A 20 30.10 -36.25 21.40
CA GLY A 20 29.15 -36.93 22.30
C GLY A 20 29.41 -36.95 23.81
N ASN A 21 28.71 -36.04 24.50
CA ASN A 21 27.88 -36.26 25.70
C ASN A 21 28.44 -36.40 27.14
N VAL A 22 27.84 -35.55 28.00
CA VAL A 22 27.50 -35.64 29.44
C VAL A 22 28.59 -35.85 30.50
N ALA A 23 28.78 -34.82 31.34
CA ALA A 23 28.95 -35.00 32.79
C ALA A 23 28.46 -33.76 33.55
N SER A 24 27.44 -33.97 34.38
CA SER A 24 26.93 -33.03 35.38
C SER A 24 27.61 -33.29 36.73
N SER A 25 28.09 -32.26 37.41
CA SER A 25 28.25 -32.28 38.87
C SER A 25 28.37 -30.88 39.49
N LYS A 26 27.32 -30.54 40.23
CA LYS A 26 27.23 -29.85 41.53
C LYS A 26 28.23 -28.73 41.92
N LEU A 27 27.60 -27.57 42.16
CA LEU A 27 27.65 -26.72 43.37
C LEU A 27 28.97 -26.62 44.16
N LEU A 28 29.42 -25.38 44.38
CA LEU A 28 29.78 -24.86 45.70
C LEU A 28 29.68 -23.32 45.76
N CYS A 29 28.96 -22.85 46.78
CA CYS A 29 28.79 -21.46 47.25
C CYS A 29 30.14 -20.83 47.70
N GLN A 30 30.34 -19.49 47.74
CA GLN A 30 29.64 -18.52 48.59
C GLN A 30 29.80 -17.04 48.16
N PRO A 31 28.97 -16.11 48.72
CA PRO A 31 28.76 -14.73 48.24
C PRO A 31 29.24 -13.62 49.20
N GLY A 32 29.24 -12.37 48.72
CA GLY A 32 29.49 -11.16 49.52
C GLY A 32 28.43 -10.06 49.33
N ARG A 33 27.72 -9.76 50.44
CA ARG A 33 27.13 -8.48 50.96
C ARG A 33 26.16 -7.65 50.07
N VAL A 34 24.85 -7.51 50.39
CA VAL A 34 24.17 -6.66 51.43
C VAL A 34 24.27 -5.16 51.06
N SER A 35 23.25 -4.26 50.98
CA SER A 35 21.93 -4.11 51.62
C SER A 35 21.04 -3.05 50.92
N VAL A 36 19.73 -3.29 50.88
CA VAL A 36 18.55 -2.42 51.16
C VAL A 36 18.44 -0.94 50.67
N LYS A 37 17.41 -0.73 49.81
CA LYS A 37 16.43 0.38 49.54
C LYS A 37 16.39 1.61 50.50
N PRO A 38 15.93 2.84 50.09
CA PRO A 38 14.50 3.07 49.75
C PRO A 38 14.07 4.29 48.85
N SER A 39 12.79 4.22 48.44
CA SER A 39 11.73 5.25 48.18
C SER A 39 11.95 6.60 47.48
N ARG A 40 11.05 6.83 46.50
CA ARG A 40 10.45 8.07 45.92
C ARG A 40 10.86 9.44 46.48
N CYS A 41 11.15 10.38 45.56
CA CYS A 41 10.97 11.81 45.81
C CYS A 41 10.46 12.54 44.54
N THR A 42 9.55 13.47 44.77
CA THR A 42 8.69 14.20 43.83
C THR A 42 9.40 15.43 43.23
N ARG A 43 8.96 15.83 42.03
CA ARG A 43 9.32 17.04 41.26
C ARG A 43 9.30 18.35 42.08
N ILE A 44 10.30 19.21 41.86
CA ILE A 44 10.18 20.68 41.97
C ILE A 44 10.84 21.33 40.75
N VAL A 45 10.20 22.42 40.33
CA VAL A 45 10.29 23.21 39.10
C VAL A 45 11.56 24.06 39.03
N GLY A 46 12.13 24.20 37.83
CA GLY A 46 13.12 25.22 37.48
C GLY A 46 12.83 25.78 36.08
N ILE A 47 12.48 27.07 36.03
CA ILE A 47 12.15 27.86 34.84
C ILE A 47 13.40 28.62 34.35
N ARG A 48 13.46 28.86 33.02
CA ARG A 48 14.36 29.75 32.21
C ARG A 48 15.76 29.18 31.88
N ALA A 49 16.35 29.41 30.70
CA ALA A 49 16.08 30.41 29.67
C ALA A 49 16.39 29.88 28.25
N ALA A 50 15.70 30.46 27.27
CA ALA A 50 15.97 30.28 25.86
C ALA A 50 17.34 30.88 25.48
N SER A 51 18.12 30.11 24.72
CA SER A 51 19.19 30.60 23.87
C SER A 51 18.83 30.17 22.46
N GLN A 52 18.42 31.14 21.65
CA GLN A 52 18.29 30.98 20.21
C GLN A 52 19.70 30.95 19.62
N ASN A 53 20.00 29.93 18.83
CA ASN A 53 20.97 30.04 17.77
C ASN A 53 20.42 29.32 16.54
N ALA A 54 20.11 30.14 15.54
CA ALA A 54 19.67 29.75 14.22
C ALA A 54 20.85 29.24 13.40
N ASN A 55 20.78 27.99 12.96
CA ASN A 55 21.20 27.54 11.63
C ASN A 55 21.01 26.03 11.55
N GLY A 56 20.09 25.59 10.71
CA GLY A 56 19.85 24.17 10.47
C GLY A 56 18.74 24.01 9.46
N SER A 57 19.13 23.86 8.19
CA SER A 57 18.29 23.44 7.09
C SER A 57 17.44 22.23 7.50
N SER A 58 16.14 22.43 7.65
CA SER A 58 15.19 21.36 7.91
C SER A 58 15.03 20.52 6.64
N LYS A 59 15.89 19.50 6.48
CA LYS A 59 15.52 18.30 5.74
C LYS A 59 14.35 17.68 6.50
N GLN A 60 13.14 18.01 6.07
CA GLN A 60 11.93 17.34 6.53
C GLN A 60 11.93 15.96 5.88
N SER A 61 12.59 14.99 6.52
CA SER A 61 12.40 13.59 6.22
C SER A 61 11.00 13.23 6.68
N VAL A 62 10.02 13.34 5.80
CA VAL A 62 8.67 12.81 6.04
C VAL A 62 8.79 11.29 5.96
N GLY A 63 9.18 10.68 7.07
CA GLY A 63 8.94 9.26 7.31
C GLY A 63 7.47 9.08 7.62
N GLU A 64 6.63 8.96 6.59
CA GLU A 64 5.30 8.41 6.78
C GLU A 64 5.45 6.99 7.32
N ASN A 65 4.92 6.75 8.51
CA ASN A 65 4.95 5.46 9.15
C ASN A 65 3.89 4.58 8.44
N PHE A 66 4.29 3.78 7.44
CA PHE A 66 3.38 3.01 6.56
C PHE A 66 2.74 1.77 7.22
N GLY A 67 2.88 1.61 8.53
CA GLY A 67 2.33 0.50 9.31
C GLY A 67 0.81 0.38 9.22
N GLY A 68 0.33 -0.74 8.66
CA GLY A 68 -0.89 -1.43 9.12
C GLY A 68 -2.27 -0.96 8.63
N LYS A 69 -2.44 0.17 7.94
CA LYS A 69 -3.78 0.57 7.46
C LYS A 69 -4.11 -0.06 6.11
N LEU A 70 -5.31 -0.62 5.95
CA LEU A 70 -5.84 -1.11 4.67
C LEU A 70 -6.00 0.05 3.67
N ARG A 71 -5.65 -0.16 2.39
CA ARG A 71 -5.89 0.78 1.29
C ARG A 71 -6.57 0.06 0.13
N LEU A 72 -7.84 0.38 -0.10
CA LEU A 72 -8.59 -0.10 -1.26
C LEU A 72 -8.55 0.98 -2.35
N PHE A 73 -8.23 0.58 -3.57
CA PHE A 73 -8.19 1.47 -4.73
C PHE A 73 -9.20 1.01 -5.77
N ILE A 74 -9.88 1.97 -6.41
CA ILE A 74 -10.73 1.71 -7.57
C ILE A 74 -9.84 1.63 -8.83
N ASP A 75 -9.80 0.47 -9.48
CA ASP A 75 -8.94 0.22 -10.65
C ASP A 75 -9.71 0.48 -11.96
N THR A 76 -9.88 1.75 -12.30
CA THR A 76 -10.52 2.23 -13.53
C THR A 76 -10.03 3.65 -13.84
N ALA A 77 -10.21 4.09 -15.09
CA ALA A 77 -10.07 5.50 -15.49
C ALA A 77 -11.42 6.15 -15.82
N ASP A 78 -12.52 5.46 -15.53
CA ASP A 78 -13.88 5.99 -15.67
C ASP A 78 -14.28 6.80 -14.43
N ALA A 79 -14.54 8.09 -14.65
CA ALA A 79 -14.90 9.01 -13.58
C ALA A 79 -16.35 8.85 -13.08
N GLU A 80 -17.26 8.27 -13.88
CA GLU A 80 -18.62 7.97 -13.39
C GLU A 80 -18.58 6.90 -12.29
N SER A 81 -17.77 5.85 -12.51
CA SER A 81 -17.48 4.86 -11.48
C SER A 81 -16.90 5.49 -10.21
N TRP A 82 -16.00 6.48 -10.34
CA TRP A 82 -15.45 7.17 -9.18
C TRP A 82 -16.52 7.95 -8.42
N GLN A 83 -17.41 8.65 -9.11
CA GLN A 83 -18.50 9.40 -8.49
C GLN A 83 -19.47 8.47 -7.74
N ARG A 84 -19.65 7.24 -8.22
CA ARG A 84 -20.48 6.23 -7.54
C ARG A 84 -19.82 5.69 -6.27
N TRP A 85 -18.52 5.39 -6.30
CA TRP A 85 -17.89 4.56 -5.28
C TRP A 85 -17.00 5.30 -4.29
N LEU A 86 -16.34 6.39 -4.67
CA LEU A 86 -15.49 7.17 -3.74
C LEU A 86 -16.28 7.73 -2.54
N PRO A 87 -17.52 8.24 -2.70
CA PRO A 87 -18.30 8.77 -1.57
C PRO A 87 -18.63 7.74 -0.48
N SER A 88 -18.50 6.44 -0.76
CA SER A 88 -18.69 5.38 0.26
C SER A 88 -17.70 5.49 1.43
N GLY A 89 -16.57 6.19 1.26
CA GLY A 89 -15.50 6.30 2.25
C GLY A 89 -14.66 5.03 2.42
N ALA A 90 -14.98 3.95 1.72
CA ALA A 90 -14.24 2.68 1.80
C ALA A 90 -12.94 2.67 0.98
N PHE A 91 -12.84 3.53 -0.04
CA PHE A 91 -11.72 3.58 -0.96
C PHE A 91 -10.76 4.71 -0.61
N TYR A 92 -9.46 4.36 -0.52
CA TYR A 92 -8.38 5.30 -0.25
C TYR A 92 -8.02 6.12 -1.50
N GLY A 93 -8.23 5.58 -2.70
CA GLY A 93 -7.81 6.25 -3.92
C GLY A 93 -8.18 5.49 -5.18
N VAL A 94 -7.51 5.85 -6.27
CA VAL A 94 -7.75 5.25 -7.60
C VAL A 94 -6.45 4.85 -8.27
N THR A 95 -6.51 3.83 -9.12
CA THR A 95 -5.37 3.40 -9.93
C THR A 95 -5.76 3.37 -11.40
N THR A 96 -4.91 3.93 -12.26
CA THR A 96 -5.06 3.87 -13.71
C THR A 96 -3.88 3.12 -14.34
N ASN A 97 -3.98 2.86 -15.64
CA ASN A 97 -2.89 2.43 -16.50
C ASN A 97 -3.31 2.68 -17.96
N PRO A 98 -2.39 2.61 -18.95
CA PRO A 98 -2.72 2.93 -20.34
C PRO A 98 -3.86 2.10 -20.92
N ILE A 99 -4.00 0.82 -20.54
CA ILE A 99 -5.09 -0.04 -21.00
C ILE A 99 -6.45 0.41 -20.43
N LEU A 100 -6.47 0.90 -19.18
CA LEU A 100 -7.70 1.43 -18.57
C LEU A 100 -8.06 2.80 -19.15
N LEU A 101 -7.06 3.64 -19.42
CA LEU A 101 -7.23 4.93 -20.08
C LEU A 101 -7.80 4.75 -21.49
N GLU A 102 -7.24 3.84 -22.27
CA GLU A 102 -7.75 3.47 -23.60
C GLU A 102 -9.22 3.03 -23.53
N LYS A 103 -9.58 2.14 -22.60
CA LYS A 103 -10.97 1.69 -22.43
C LYS A 103 -11.94 2.80 -22.04
N ALA A 104 -11.44 3.82 -21.32
CA ALA A 104 -12.21 4.99 -20.93
C ALA A 104 -12.18 6.12 -21.99
N ASN A 105 -11.53 5.89 -23.14
CA ASN A 105 -11.28 6.89 -24.18
C ASN A 105 -10.57 8.16 -23.65
N VAL A 106 -9.65 7.98 -22.69
CA VAL A 106 -8.81 9.04 -22.12
C VAL A 106 -7.42 8.98 -22.75
N SER A 107 -6.93 10.10 -23.27
CA SER A 107 -5.59 10.20 -23.86
C SER A 107 -4.49 10.14 -22.80
N CYS A 108 -3.33 9.59 -23.16
CA CYS A 108 -2.13 9.64 -22.33
C CYS A 108 -1.39 10.97 -22.56
N GLN A 109 -2.00 12.07 -22.10
CA GLN A 109 -1.42 13.41 -22.07
C GLN A 109 -1.38 13.91 -20.64
N VAL A 110 -0.31 14.61 -20.24
CA VAL A 110 -0.13 15.02 -18.83
C VAL A 110 -1.25 15.94 -18.39
N GLU A 111 -1.68 16.86 -19.27
CA GLU A 111 -2.75 17.82 -19.03
C GLU A 111 -4.09 17.10 -18.81
N THR A 112 -4.44 16.15 -19.69
CA THR A 112 -5.65 15.32 -19.54
C THR A 112 -5.62 14.48 -18.27
N LEU A 113 -4.45 13.95 -17.90
CA LEU A 113 -4.29 13.16 -16.68
C LEU A 113 -4.31 14.04 -15.43
N SER A 114 -3.92 15.31 -15.53
CA SER A 114 -4.07 16.31 -14.48
C SER A 114 -5.54 16.55 -14.17
N ASP A 115 -6.34 16.87 -15.20
CA ASP A 115 -7.79 17.07 -15.06
C ASP A 115 -8.47 15.82 -14.47
N LEU A 116 -8.07 14.64 -14.94
CA LEU A 116 -8.58 13.37 -14.44
C LEU A 116 -8.23 13.16 -12.95
N ALA A 117 -7.00 13.46 -12.55
CA ALA A 117 -6.57 13.34 -11.16
C ALA A 117 -7.33 14.32 -10.26
N ASP A 118 -7.52 15.57 -10.70
CA ASP A 118 -8.29 16.58 -9.96
C ASP A 118 -9.73 16.13 -9.72
N ARG A 119 -10.37 15.49 -10.70
CA ARG A 119 -11.70 14.88 -10.51
C ARG A 119 -11.68 13.82 -9.42
N ALA A 120 -10.70 12.93 -9.40
CA ALA A 120 -10.59 11.91 -8.35
C ALA A 120 -10.38 12.54 -6.96
N PHE A 121 -9.52 13.56 -6.86
CA PHE A 121 -9.27 14.27 -5.61
C PHE A 121 -10.50 15.03 -5.10
N ASN A 122 -11.25 15.69 -5.99
CA ASN A 122 -12.49 16.38 -5.63
C ASN A 122 -13.59 15.42 -5.13
N LEU A 123 -13.49 14.15 -5.50
CA LEU A 123 -14.38 13.08 -5.01
C LEU A 123 -13.86 12.38 -3.74
N GLY A 124 -12.76 12.86 -3.15
CA GLY A 124 -12.23 12.36 -1.88
C GLY A 124 -11.15 11.28 -1.99
N ALA A 125 -10.57 11.05 -3.16
CA ALA A 125 -9.38 10.20 -3.26
C ALA A 125 -8.19 10.84 -2.52
N GLU A 126 -7.44 10.05 -1.75
CA GLU A 126 -6.20 10.51 -1.08
C GLU A 126 -4.96 10.28 -1.96
N GLU A 127 -5.03 9.27 -2.84
CA GLU A 127 -3.93 8.87 -3.72
C GLU A 127 -4.43 8.48 -5.12
N VAL A 128 -3.73 8.96 -6.15
CA VAL A 128 -3.98 8.59 -7.55
C VAL A 128 -2.71 7.96 -8.11
N GLN A 129 -2.79 6.72 -8.59
CA GLN A 129 -1.64 6.06 -9.20
C GLN A 129 -1.73 6.04 -10.73
N ILE A 130 -0.76 6.67 -11.40
CA ILE A 130 -0.75 6.85 -12.86
C ILE A 130 0.53 6.24 -13.43
N GLN A 131 0.44 5.53 -14.54
CA GLN A 131 1.63 4.91 -15.15
C GLN A 131 2.38 5.88 -16.05
N THR A 132 3.71 5.90 -15.94
CA THR A 132 4.58 6.51 -16.94
C THR A 132 4.66 5.65 -18.22
N TRP A 133 5.19 6.21 -19.30
CA TRP A 133 5.40 5.54 -20.58
C TRP A 133 6.68 6.05 -21.27
N GLY A 134 7.13 5.33 -22.30
CA GLY A 134 8.38 5.58 -23.01
C GLY A 134 9.10 4.29 -23.37
N GLN A 135 10.06 4.36 -24.30
CA GLN A 135 10.95 3.26 -24.69
C GLN A 135 12.31 3.36 -23.98
N THR A 136 12.69 4.55 -23.53
CA THR A 136 13.97 4.83 -22.85
C THR A 136 13.79 5.15 -21.36
N VAL A 137 14.90 5.15 -20.61
CA VAL A 137 14.88 5.54 -19.20
C VAL A 137 14.51 7.03 -19.08
N GLU A 138 15.08 7.85 -19.94
CA GLU A 138 14.92 9.30 -19.97
C GLU A 138 13.47 9.70 -20.24
N GLU A 139 12.80 9.03 -21.18
CA GLU A 139 11.38 9.26 -21.49
C GLU A 139 10.48 8.90 -20.31
N MET A 140 10.72 7.74 -19.67
CA MET A 140 9.94 7.30 -18.51
C MET A 140 10.14 8.20 -17.30
N VAL A 141 11.37 8.67 -17.06
CA VAL A 141 11.70 9.61 -15.98
C VAL A 141 11.08 10.97 -16.25
N SER A 142 11.24 11.51 -17.47
CA SER A 142 10.66 12.81 -17.86
C SER A 142 9.14 12.83 -17.69
N THR A 143 8.45 11.82 -18.23
CA THR A 143 7.01 11.70 -18.09
C THR A 143 6.61 11.45 -16.64
N GLY A 144 7.32 10.57 -15.93
CA GLY A 144 7.05 10.25 -14.53
C GLY A 144 7.17 11.47 -13.61
N SER A 145 8.19 12.31 -13.79
CA SER A 145 8.37 13.55 -13.03
C SER A 145 7.21 14.52 -13.24
N LYS A 146 6.80 14.73 -14.50
CA LYS A 146 5.64 15.60 -14.82
C LYS A 146 4.34 15.07 -14.21
N LEU A 147 4.12 13.76 -14.24
CA LEU A 147 2.95 13.16 -13.59
C LEU A 147 2.97 13.37 -12.08
N ALA A 148 4.13 13.23 -11.44
CA ALA A 148 4.27 13.43 -10.00
C ALA A 148 4.00 14.88 -9.57
N GLU A 149 4.26 15.85 -10.45
CA GLU A 149 4.03 17.29 -10.21
C GLU A 149 2.54 17.66 -10.16
N ILE A 150 1.65 16.91 -10.84
CA ILE A 150 0.19 17.15 -10.86
C ILE A 150 -0.34 17.41 -9.45
N ARG A 151 0.02 16.54 -8.50
CA ARG A 151 -0.23 16.76 -7.07
C ARG A 151 0.86 16.10 -6.24
N SER A 152 1.87 16.89 -5.92
CA SER A 152 3.04 16.45 -5.16
C SER A 152 2.65 15.73 -3.87
N GLY A 153 3.17 14.51 -3.68
CA GLY A 153 2.87 13.66 -2.52
C GLY A 153 1.65 12.75 -2.70
N SER A 154 0.61 13.17 -3.43
CA SER A 154 -0.61 12.36 -3.64
C SER A 154 -0.62 11.56 -4.95
N ILE A 155 0.23 11.90 -5.92
CA ILE A 155 0.45 11.07 -7.11
C ILE A 155 1.52 10.00 -6.83
N VAL A 156 1.26 8.77 -7.26
CA VAL A 156 2.27 7.70 -7.31
C VAL A 156 2.48 7.25 -8.75
N VAL A 157 3.73 7.27 -9.21
CA VAL A 157 4.08 6.92 -10.59
C VAL A 157 4.23 5.41 -10.71
N LYS A 158 3.39 4.77 -11.52
CA LYS A 158 3.49 3.34 -11.83
C LYS A 158 4.52 3.14 -12.95
N ILE A 159 5.40 2.16 -12.77
CA ILE A 159 6.48 1.87 -13.72
C ILE A 159 6.57 0.35 -13.90
N PRO A 160 6.53 -0.19 -15.14
CA PRO A 160 6.67 -1.62 -15.36
C PRO A 160 7.98 -2.17 -14.77
N VAL A 161 7.94 -3.35 -14.14
CA VAL A 161 9.13 -4.01 -13.55
C VAL A 161 10.03 -4.67 -14.60
N THR A 162 10.56 -3.85 -15.51
CA THR A 162 11.56 -4.20 -16.53
C THR A 162 12.93 -3.64 -16.13
N LYS A 163 13.99 -4.00 -16.87
CA LYS A 163 15.33 -3.42 -16.64
C LYS A 163 15.32 -1.89 -16.78
N THR A 164 14.76 -1.37 -17.88
CA THR A 164 14.59 0.07 -18.12
C THR A 164 13.72 0.71 -17.04
N GLY A 165 12.61 0.06 -16.68
CA GLY A 165 11.70 0.55 -15.64
C GLY A 165 12.35 0.63 -14.27
N LEU A 166 13.19 -0.33 -13.88
CA LEU A 166 13.95 -0.29 -12.63
C LEU A 166 14.98 0.85 -12.61
N GLN A 167 15.63 1.13 -13.74
CA GLN A 167 16.54 2.28 -13.85
C GLN A 167 15.79 3.61 -13.71
N ALA A 168 14.63 3.74 -14.36
CA ALA A 168 13.76 4.91 -14.23
C ALA A 168 13.23 5.06 -12.80
N ALA A 169 12.75 3.99 -12.19
CA ALA A 169 12.30 3.95 -10.80
C ALA A 169 13.41 4.39 -9.85
N SER A 170 14.64 3.90 -10.03
CA SER A 170 15.78 4.29 -9.20
C SER A 170 16.08 5.79 -9.26
N GLN A 171 15.92 6.43 -10.43
CA GLN A 171 16.10 7.87 -10.54
C GLN A 171 14.96 8.64 -9.86
N LEU A 172 13.70 8.24 -10.11
CA LEU A 172 12.53 8.90 -9.54
C LEU A 172 12.48 8.79 -8.01
N THR A 173 12.77 7.61 -7.44
CA THR A 173 12.78 7.42 -5.97
C THR A 173 13.89 8.21 -5.29
N LYS A 174 15.08 8.32 -5.90
CA LYS A 174 16.17 9.17 -5.40
C LYS A 174 15.81 10.66 -5.40
N SER A 175 14.92 11.07 -6.30
CA SER A 175 14.36 12.42 -6.34
C SER A 175 13.15 12.61 -5.40
N GLY A 176 12.80 11.61 -4.59
CA GLY A 176 11.69 11.68 -3.63
C GLY A 176 10.32 11.39 -4.23
N ILE A 177 10.24 10.95 -5.49
CA ILE A 177 8.97 10.60 -6.14
C ILE A 177 8.58 9.18 -5.73
N ARG A 178 7.35 9.02 -5.23
CA ARG A 178 6.79 7.71 -4.89
C ARG A 178 6.49 6.93 -6.16
N VAL A 179 6.94 5.68 -6.20
CA VAL A 179 6.72 4.79 -7.35
C VAL A 179 6.03 3.49 -6.96
N THR A 180 5.26 2.95 -7.90
CA THR A 180 4.72 1.59 -7.88
C THR A 180 5.38 0.78 -8.97
N MET A 181 6.11 -0.27 -8.61
CA MET A 181 6.62 -1.24 -9.59
C MET A 181 5.46 -2.14 -10.05
N THR A 182 4.95 -1.90 -11.25
CA THR A 182 3.74 -2.56 -11.78
C THR A 182 4.08 -3.69 -12.75
N GLY A 183 3.12 -4.60 -12.98
CA GLY A 183 3.33 -5.75 -13.86
C GLY A 183 4.23 -6.83 -13.25
N VAL A 184 4.08 -7.07 -11.95
CA VAL A 184 4.81 -8.13 -11.23
C VAL A 184 4.12 -9.48 -11.45
N TYR A 185 4.90 -10.49 -11.87
CA TYR A 185 4.42 -11.85 -12.17
C TYR A 185 5.25 -12.95 -11.49
N SER A 186 6.32 -12.59 -10.78
CA SER A 186 7.22 -13.55 -10.13
C SER A 186 7.71 -13.00 -8.80
N VAL A 187 7.85 -13.87 -7.80
CA VAL A 187 8.20 -13.51 -6.41
C VAL A 187 9.47 -12.66 -6.32
N HIS A 188 10.51 -12.99 -7.09
CA HIS A 188 11.78 -12.26 -7.06
C HIS A 188 11.67 -10.79 -7.50
N GLN A 189 10.63 -10.41 -8.26
CA GLN A 189 10.44 -9.01 -8.68
C GLN A 189 10.03 -8.12 -7.49
N ALA A 190 9.47 -8.68 -6.41
CA ALA A 190 9.25 -7.94 -5.17
C ALA A 190 10.57 -7.48 -4.54
N LEU A 191 11.63 -8.31 -4.60
CA LEU A 191 12.97 -7.92 -4.12
C LEU A 191 13.54 -6.75 -4.94
N LEU A 192 13.30 -6.73 -6.25
CA LEU A 192 13.72 -5.64 -7.12
C LEU A 192 13.00 -4.34 -6.76
N ALA A 193 11.70 -4.41 -6.49
CA ALA A 193 10.89 -3.26 -6.07
C ALA A 193 11.34 -2.71 -4.71
N VAL A 194 11.61 -3.58 -3.73
CA VAL A 194 12.22 -3.19 -2.45
C VAL A 194 13.57 -2.51 -2.68
N GLY A 195 14.44 -3.10 -3.50
CA GLY A 195 15.80 -2.61 -3.75
C GLY A 195 15.86 -1.21 -4.39
N VAL A 196 14.85 -0.81 -5.17
CA VAL A 196 14.76 0.55 -5.72
C VAL A 196 14.04 1.54 -4.81
N GLY A 197 13.58 1.11 -3.63
CA GLY A 197 12.85 1.94 -2.69
C GLY A 197 11.43 2.28 -3.17
N ALA A 198 10.76 1.35 -3.86
CA ALA A 198 9.39 1.56 -4.31
C ALA A 198 8.43 1.69 -3.12
N ALA A 199 7.41 2.54 -3.26
CA ALA A 199 6.31 2.61 -2.29
C ALA A 199 5.40 1.37 -2.41
N TYR A 200 5.23 0.86 -3.64
CA TYR A 200 4.45 -0.33 -3.90
C TYR A 200 5.10 -1.27 -4.93
N ALA A 201 4.75 -2.55 -4.83
CA ALA A 201 4.85 -3.51 -5.94
C ALA A 201 3.44 -4.02 -6.29
N ALA A 202 3.09 -4.05 -7.58
CA ALA A 202 1.75 -4.45 -8.01
C ALA A 202 1.74 -5.82 -8.74
N PRO A 203 1.56 -6.94 -8.00
CA PRO A 203 1.38 -8.25 -8.60
C PRO A 203 0.00 -8.40 -9.26
N TYR A 204 -0.02 -8.97 -10.46
CA TYR A 204 -1.25 -9.12 -11.25
C TYR A 204 -1.87 -10.52 -11.05
N LEU A 205 -2.56 -10.69 -9.92
CA LEU A 205 -3.04 -12.00 -9.43
C LEU A 205 -3.82 -12.79 -10.50
N GLY A 206 -4.86 -12.20 -11.08
CA GLY A 206 -5.70 -12.89 -12.07
C GLY A 206 -4.91 -13.32 -13.30
N ARG A 207 -3.95 -12.50 -13.75
CA ARG A 207 -3.07 -12.87 -14.88
C ARG A 207 -2.05 -13.95 -14.50
N MET A 208 -1.51 -13.92 -13.28
CA MET A 208 -0.64 -15.00 -12.78
C MET A 208 -1.39 -16.33 -12.77
N VAL A 209 -2.62 -16.35 -12.26
CA VAL A 209 -3.48 -17.55 -12.23
C VAL A 209 -3.81 -18.02 -13.65
N ALA A 210 -4.14 -17.11 -14.56
CA ALA A 210 -4.40 -17.45 -15.97
C ALA A 210 -3.18 -18.08 -16.68
N LEU A 211 -1.96 -17.76 -16.23
CA LEU A 211 -0.72 -18.36 -16.71
C LEU A 211 -0.35 -19.67 -15.98
N GLY A 212 -1.25 -20.24 -15.17
CA GLY A 212 -1.02 -21.47 -14.42
C GLY A 212 -0.10 -21.32 -13.20
N LYS A 213 0.22 -20.09 -12.78
CA LYS A 213 1.04 -19.84 -11.58
C LYS A 213 0.19 -19.97 -10.31
N PRO A 214 0.79 -20.35 -9.17
CA PRO A 214 0.10 -20.38 -7.88
C PRO A 214 -0.03 -18.97 -7.29
N GLY A 215 -0.73 -18.07 -7.99
CA GLY A 215 -0.70 -16.62 -7.74
C GLY A 215 -0.96 -16.19 -6.30
N LEU A 216 -1.92 -16.81 -5.60
CA LEU A 216 -2.17 -16.54 -4.18
C LEU A 216 -0.96 -16.88 -3.30
N LYS A 217 -0.35 -18.06 -3.50
CA LYS A 217 0.82 -18.49 -2.73
C LYS A 217 2.04 -17.62 -3.04
N ASP A 218 2.23 -17.25 -4.31
CA ASP A 218 3.32 -16.38 -4.72
C ASP A 218 3.20 -15.00 -4.08
N ILE A 219 2.00 -14.41 -4.05
CA ILE A 219 1.78 -13.10 -3.42
C ILE A 219 1.95 -13.18 -1.89
N GLN A 220 1.49 -14.25 -1.25
CA GLN A 220 1.78 -14.49 0.18
C GLN A 220 3.28 -14.53 0.45
N LYS A 221 4.04 -15.23 -0.39
CA LYS A 221 5.51 -15.27 -0.29
C LYS A 221 6.16 -13.92 -0.56
N MET A 222 5.62 -13.11 -1.49
CA MET A 222 6.07 -11.72 -1.66
C MET A 222 5.84 -10.91 -0.37
N GLN A 223 4.70 -11.09 0.31
CA GLN A 223 4.38 -10.39 1.56
C GLN A 223 5.33 -10.82 2.68
N GLU A 224 5.62 -12.11 2.81
CA GLU A 224 6.61 -12.65 3.74
C GLU A 224 8.00 -12.05 3.50
N ILE A 225 8.41 -11.91 2.24
CA ILE A 225 9.69 -11.28 1.88
C ILE A 225 9.72 -9.81 2.33
N VAL A 226 8.68 -9.04 1.99
CA VAL A 226 8.59 -7.62 2.36
C VAL A 226 8.70 -7.43 3.87
N THR A 227 7.93 -8.20 4.63
CA THR A 227 7.98 -8.19 6.09
C THR A 227 9.33 -8.66 6.62
N GLY A 228 9.89 -9.73 6.06
CA GLY A 228 11.14 -10.34 6.51
C GLY A 228 12.37 -9.48 6.30
N VAL A 229 12.39 -8.67 5.24
CA VAL A 229 13.45 -7.66 5.01
C VAL A 229 13.14 -6.31 5.66
N GLN A 230 12.08 -6.23 6.46
CA GLN A 230 11.65 -5.03 7.19
C GLN A 230 11.45 -3.81 6.28
N SER A 231 10.89 -4.02 5.09
CA SER A 231 10.58 -2.95 4.15
C SER A 231 9.18 -2.39 4.39
N ASP A 232 9.04 -1.07 4.31
CA ASP A 232 7.75 -0.37 4.34
C ASP A 232 6.97 -0.46 3.01
N MET A 233 7.57 -1.05 1.96
CA MET A 233 6.91 -1.24 0.66
C MET A 233 5.62 -2.05 0.83
N ARG A 234 4.57 -1.69 0.09
CA ARG A 234 3.28 -2.38 0.14
C ARG A 234 3.05 -3.21 -1.12
N LEU A 235 2.39 -4.35 -0.99
CA LEU A 235 1.86 -5.04 -2.17
C LEU A 235 0.52 -4.44 -2.56
N LEU A 236 0.44 -3.83 -3.74
CA LEU A 236 -0.81 -3.37 -4.36
C LEU A 236 -1.34 -4.46 -5.28
N VAL A 237 -2.05 -5.44 -4.73
CA VAL A 237 -2.53 -6.58 -5.51
C VAL A 237 -3.57 -6.11 -6.52
N ALA A 238 -3.33 -6.37 -7.80
CA ALA A 238 -4.18 -5.94 -8.90
C ALA A 238 -4.66 -7.14 -9.73
N SER A 239 -5.51 -6.87 -10.73
CA SER A 239 -6.10 -7.91 -11.58
C SER A 239 -6.92 -8.95 -10.79
N ILE A 240 -7.63 -8.50 -9.77
CA ILE A 240 -8.47 -9.34 -8.90
C ILE A 240 -9.73 -9.79 -9.66
N LYS A 241 -10.16 -11.03 -9.41
CA LYS A 241 -11.30 -11.66 -10.10
C LYS A 241 -12.41 -12.14 -9.16
N ASP A 242 -12.15 -12.18 -7.86
CA ASP A 242 -13.09 -12.65 -6.85
C ASP A 242 -12.81 -11.94 -5.51
N VAL A 243 -13.87 -11.57 -4.79
CA VAL A 243 -13.81 -10.99 -3.45
C VAL A 243 -13.05 -11.87 -2.46
N LYS A 244 -13.18 -13.21 -2.57
CA LYS A 244 -12.46 -14.19 -1.73
C LYS A 244 -10.95 -14.10 -1.87
N GLN A 245 -10.44 -13.59 -2.99
CA GLN A 245 -9.00 -13.37 -3.17
C GLN A 245 -8.51 -12.22 -2.28
N ILE A 246 -9.31 -11.16 -2.15
CA ILE A 246 -9.01 -10.01 -1.29
C ILE A 246 -8.95 -10.47 0.16
N THR A 247 -10.00 -11.11 0.65
CA THR A 247 -10.10 -11.52 2.08
C THR A 247 -8.99 -12.49 2.47
N LYS A 248 -8.66 -13.47 1.60
CA LYS A 248 -7.58 -14.43 1.86
C LYS A 248 -6.19 -13.78 1.93
N LEU A 249 -5.91 -12.84 1.02
CA LEU A 249 -4.64 -12.13 1.02
C LEU A 249 -4.56 -11.13 2.17
N ALA A 250 -5.66 -10.46 2.50
CA ALA A 250 -5.75 -9.57 3.65
C ALA A 250 -5.47 -10.31 4.96
N ALA A 251 -6.03 -11.50 5.13
CA ALA A 251 -5.73 -12.39 6.26
C ALA A 251 -4.24 -12.81 6.34
N SER A 252 -3.49 -12.65 5.25
CA SER A 252 -2.04 -12.93 5.18
C SER A 252 -1.18 -11.67 5.34
N GLY A 253 -1.77 -10.53 5.71
CA GLY A 253 -1.06 -9.26 5.95
C GLY A 253 -0.96 -8.34 4.73
N VAL A 254 -1.46 -8.76 3.55
CA VAL A 254 -1.55 -7.86 2.39
C VAL A 254 -2.59 -6.79 2.66
N ASN A 255 -2.22 -5.52 2.49
CA ASN A 255 -3.05 -4.41 2.95
C ASN A 255 -3.36 -3.38 1.84
N SER A 256 -3.05 -3.68 0.57
CA SER A 256 -3.36 -2.79 -0.55
C SER A 256 -3.90 -3.56 -1.75
N PHE A 257 -5.04 -3.11 -2.29
CA PHE A 257 -5.74 -3.79 -3.38
C PHE A 257 -6.24 -2.79 -4.42
N ALA A 258 -5.92 -3.03 -5.69
CA ALA A 258 -6.49 -2.33 -6.83
C ALA A 258 -7.63 -3.19 -7.40
N ILE A 259 -8.86 -2.76 -7.17
CA ILE A 259 -10.07 -3.55 -7.35
C ILE A 259 -10.84 -3.03 -8.57
N PRO A 260 -11.06 -3.86 -9.59
CA PRO A 260 -11.84 -3.45 -10.75
C PRO A 260 -13.33 -3.33 -10.39
N VAL A 261 -14.05 -2.44 -11.08
CA VAL A 261 -15.47 -2.09 -10.79
C VAL A 261 -16.40 -3.31 -10.64
N PRO A 262 -16.35 -4.36 -11.49
CA PRO A 262 -17.22 -5.51 -11.32
C PRO A 262 -16.97 -6.33 -10.04
N ILE A 263 -15.81 -6.18 -9.41
CA ILE A 263 -15.50 -6.79 -8.12
C ILE A 263 -15.89 -5.85 -6.98
N ILE A 264 -15.85 -4.53 -7.19
CA ILE A 264 -16.41 -3.55 -6.25
C ILE A 264 -17.91 -3.77 -6.07
N GLU A 265 -18.67 -3.94 -7.16
CA GLU A 265 -20.11 -4.23 -7.08
C GLU A 265 -20.38 -5.46 -6.19
N LYS A 266 -19.58 -6.51 -6.36
CA LYS A 266 -19.66 -7.72 -5.53
C LYS A 266 -19.21 -7.53 -4.08
N LEU A 267 -18.40 -6.53 -3.77
CA LEU A 267 -18.01 -6.22 -2.39
C LEU A 267 -19.16 -5.64 -1.57
N PHE A 268 -20.10 -4.96 -2.24
CA PHE A 268 -21.26 -4.32 -1.59
C PHE A 268 -22.54 -5.17 -1.67
N GLN A 269 -22.49 -6.35 -2.28
CA GLN A 269 -23.66 -7.21 -2.47
C GLN A 269 -23.64 -8.39 -1.51
N ASP A 270 -24.64 -8.46 -0.63
CA ASP A 270 -24.92 -9.61 0.23
C ASP A 270 -26.43 -9.68 0.53
N ASP A 271 -27.09 -10.74 0.02
CA ASP A 271 -28.56 -10.87 0.07
C ASP A 271 -29.10 -10.93 1.51
N ASP A 272 -28.35 -11.56 2.42
CA ASP A 272 -28.74 -11.67 3.83
C ASP A 272 -28.64 -10.31 4.53
N THR A 273 -27.65 -9.50 4.17
CA THR A 273 -27.48 -8.13 4.65
C THR A 273 -28.60 -7.22 4.16
N GLU A 274 -28.95 -7.28 2.87
CA GLU A 274 -30.07 -6.51 2.30
C GLU A 274 -31.40 -6.89 2.96
N LYS A 275 -31.62 -8.19 3.18
CA LYS A 275 -32.80 -8.67 3.90
C LYS A 275 -32.85 -8.16 5.34
N ALA A 276 -31.74 -8.22 6.06
CA ALA A 276 -31.67 -7.72 7.43
C ALA A 276 -31.95 -6.21 7.50
N ALA A 277 -31.42 -5.42 6.55
CA ALA A 277 -31.70 -4.00 6.46
C ALA A 277 -33.20 -3.72 6.22
N ALA A 278 -33.83 -4.43 5.30
CA ALA A 278 -35.26 -4.32 5.05
C ALA A 278 -36.10 -4.69 6.30
N ASP A 279 -35.72 -5.76 7.00
CA ASP A 279 -36.38 -6.20 8.24
C ASP A 279 -36.31 -5.11 9.34
N PHE A 280 -35.22 -4.34 9.40
CA PHE A 280 -35.06 -3.20 10.31
C PHE A 280 -36.01 -2.04 9.98
N GLU A 281 -36.10 -1.64 8.71
CA GLU A 281 -37.01 -0.57 8.27
C GLU A 281 -38.49 -0.94 8.47
N ASP A 282 -38.82 -2.22 8.23
CA ASP A 282 -40.15 -2.74 8.51
C ASP A 282 -40.45 -2.72 10.02
N ALA A 283 -39.45 -2.96 10.88
CA ALA A 283 -39.60 -2.83 12.33
C ALA A 283 -39.86 -1.38 12.75
N VAL A 284 -39.16 -0.40 12.17
CA VAL A 284 -39.39 1.03 12.41
C VAL A 284 -40.82 1.43 11.99
N SER A 285 -41.28 0.97 10.83
CA SER A 285 -42.65 1.22 10.37
C SER A 285 -43.70 0.72 11.38
N ARG A 286 -43.49 -0.49 11.93
CA ARG A 286 -44.36 -1.06 12.97
C ARG A 286 -44.36 -0.28 14.27
N THR A 287 -43.21 0.25 14.72
CA THR A 287 -43.13 1.04 15.97
C THR A 287 -43.79 2.41 15.82
N LEU A 288 -43.67 3.03 14.65
CA LEU A 288 -44.33 4.30 14.31
C LEU A 288 -45.83 4.17 14.07
N LYS A 289 -46.37 2.93 14.01
CA LYS A 289 -47.77 2.62 13.67
C LYS A 289 -48.22 3.21 12.33
N ILE A 290 -47.29 3.34 11.38
CA ILE A 290 -47.56 3.78 10.01
C ILE A 290 -47.33 2.61 9.05
N SER A 291 -47.96 2.67 7.86
CA SER A 291 -47.73 1.65 6.86
C SER A 291 -46.29 1.74 6.32
N ALA A 292 -45.70 0.61 5.91
CA ALA A 292 -44.38 0.60 5.28
C ALA A 292 -44.34 1.45 3.99
N ALA A 293 -45.47 1.59 3.28
CA ALA A 293 -45.59 2.48 2.13
C ALA A 293 -45.47 3.95 2.53
N THR A 294 -46.19 4.36 3.59
CA THR A 294 -46.13 5.73 4.13
C THR A 294 -44.73 6.06 4.65
N TYR A 295 -44.08 5.13 5.34
CA TYR A 295 -42.72 5.35 5.85
C TYR A 295 -41.71 5.55 4.71
N ARG A 296 -41.76 4.71 3.66
CA ARG A 296 -40.88 4.86 2.49
C ARG A 296 -41.07 6.19 1.78
N GLU A 297 -42.30 6.68 1.68
CA GLU A 297 -42.60 7.98 1.07
C GLU A 297 -42.01 9.14 1.89
N PHE A 298 -42.09 9.07 3.22
CA PHE A 298 -41.45 10.03 4.12
C PHE A 298 -39.92 9.98 4.03
N ALA A 299 -39.31 8.79 4.02
CA ALA A 299 -37.87 8.62 3.92
C ALA A 299 -37.31 9.18 2.58
N MET A 300 -37.99 8.90 1.47
CA MET A 300 -37.65 9.45 0.15
C MET A 300 -37.76 10.97 0.12
N LEU A 301 -38.80 11.55 0.75
CA LEU A 301 -38.97 13.00 0.86
C LEU A 301 -37.89 13.65 1.72
N SER A 302 -37.45 13.00 2.81
CA SER A 302 -36.35 13.51 3.63
C SER A 302 -35.01 13.45 2.89
N ASP A 303 -34.75 12.42 2.09
CA ASP A 303 -33.55 12.34 1.25
C ASP A 303 -33.57 13.43 0.17
N LEU A 304 -34.72 13.69 -0.45
CA LEU A 304 -34.88 14.76 -1.44
C LEU A 304 -34.68 16.17 -0.84
N LEU A 305 -35.07 16.35 0.42
CA LEU A 305 -34.86 17.60 1.17
C LEU A 305 -33.41 17.73 1.65
N ALA A 306 -32.76 16.64 2.06
CA ALA A 306 -31.35 16.64 2.46
C ALA A 306 -30.41 16.92 1.28
N VAL A 307 -30.73 16.43 0.08
CA VAL A 307 -29.98 16.75 -1.15
C VAL A 307 -30.09 18.24 -1.52
N LYS A 308 -31.25 18.87 -1.31
CA LYS A 308 -31.43 20.30 -1.60
C LYS A 308 -30.69 21.24 -0.64
N VAL A 309 -30.46 20.83 0.61
CA VAL A 309 -29.75 21.67 1.58
C VAL A 309 -28.24 21.77 1.27
N HIS A 310 -27.68 20.87 0.47
CA HIS A 310 -26.27 20.92 0.06
C HIS A 310 -25.98 21.70 -1.23
N ASP A 311 -26.99 22.12 -2.00
CA ASP A 311 -26.81 22.86 -3.26
C ASP A 311 -26.92 24.39 -3.08
N ASP A 312 -27.43 24.86 -1.93
CA ASP A 312 -27.67 26.29 -1.65
C ASP A 312 -26.52 27.00 -0.88
N SER A 313 -25.34 26.40 -0.77
CA SER A 313 -24.15 27.03 -0.14
C SER A 313 -23.11 27.56 -1.12
N ILE A 314 -23.54 28.02 -2.31
CA ILE A 314 -22.73 28.87 -3.20
C ILE A 314 -23.56 30.10 -3.57
N LEU A 315 -23.54 31.10 -2.69
CA LEU A 315 -23.78 32.52 -3.00
C LEU A 315 -22.67 33.35 -2.35
#